data_AF-A0A0D6LD58-F1
#
_entry.id   AF-A0A0D6LD58-F1
#
_cell.length_a   1.000
_cell.length_b   1.000
_cell.length_c   1.000
_cell.angle_alpha   90.00
_cell.angle_beta   90.00
_cell.angle_gamma   90.00
#
_symmetry.space_group_name_H-M   'P 1'
#
loop_
_entity.id
_entity.type
_entity.pdbx_description
1 polymer ?
#
loop_
_entity_poly.entity_id
_entity_poly.type
_entity_poly.pdbx_seq_one_letter_code
_entity_poly.pdbx_strand_id
1 'polypeptide(L)'
;MWNPKKEWLHGKTIKFFPEIVKTSKRMVDAAKILDIPIFVTEQYPKGLGHTVPDLGLADIKKYEKTRFSMCVPDLVPAINDSNNIILVGIEAHACVLQTTLDLLEKGKNVHVVVDAVSSRTLPDRLELDFGTSVVLSAILLPF
;
A
#
# COMPACT_ATOMS: atom_id res chain seq x y z
N MET A 1 -17.14 -15.85 12.26
CA MET A 1 -18.00 -15.04 13.15
C MET A 1 -17.35 -13.67 13.30
N TRP A 2 -17.94 -12.65 12.69
CA TRP A 2 -17.49 -11.26 12.71
C TRP A 2 -17.52 -10.71 14.15
N ASN A 3 -16.40 -10.18 14.64
CA ASN A 3 -16.30 -9.60 15.99
C ASN A 3 -16.09 -8.07 15.90
N PRO A 4 -17.15 -7.26 16.11
CA PRO A 4 -17.08 -5.80 16.01
C PRO A 4 -16.26 -5.13 17.12
N LYS A 5 -15.76 -5.85 18.13
CA LYS A 5 -14.89 -5.29 19.19
C LYS A 5 -13.39 -5.43 18.93
N LYS A 6 -12.98 -6.17 17.88
CA LYS A 6 -11.60 -6.22 17.37
C LYS A 6 -11.43 -5.31 16.14
N GLU A 7 -12.15 -4.19 16.12
CA GLU A 7 -11.99 -3.16 15.11
C GLU A 7 -10.54 -2.68 15.07
N TRP A 8 -9.86 -2.94 13.94
CA TRP A 8 -8.91 -2.03 13.30
C TRP A 8 -8.24 -1.01 14.21
N LEU A 9 -7.45 -1.50 15.17
CA LEU A 9 -6.79 -0.63 16.16
C LEU A 9 -5.87 0.39 15.48
N HIS A 10 -5.33 0.08 14.30
CA HIS A 10 -4.52 1.02 13.52
C HIS A 10 -5.36 2.05 12.75
N GLY A 11 -6.51 1.67 12.18
CA GLY A 11 -7.38 2.59 11.42
C GLY A 11 -7.85 3.80 12.23
N LYS A 12 -8.06 3.63 13.56
CA LYS A 12 -8.43 4.72 14.47
C LYS A 12 -7.33 5.76 14.67
N THR A 13 -6.07 5.40 14.41
CA THR A 13 -4.91 6.27 14.65
C THR A 13 -4.38 6.97 13.40
N ILE A 14 -4.71 6.46 12.22
CA ILE A 14 -4.27 7.04 10.93
C ILE A 14 -5.11 8.28 10.62
N LYS A 15 -4.45 9.37 10.23
CA LYS A 15 -5.14 10.60 9.82
C LYS A 15 -5.86 10.36 8.49
N PHE A 16 -7.11 10.79 8.39
CA PHE A 16 -7.93 10.69 7.17
C PHE A 16 -8.15 9.25 6.67
N PHE A 17 -8.18 8.26 7.57
CA PHE A 17 -8.29 6.85 7.18
C PHE A 17 -9.49 6.54 6.27
N PRO A 18 -10.73 7.02 6.54
CA PRO A 18 -11.87 6.78 5.63
C PRO A 18 -11.65 7.34 4.22
N GLU A 19 -11.05 8.53 4.11
CA GLU A 19 -10.74 9.19 2.84
C GLU A 19 -9.66 8.41 2.08
N ILE A 20 -8.60 7.99 2.77
CA ILE A 20 -7.53 7.16 2.18
C ILE A 20 -8.09 5.84 1.65
N VAL A 21 -8.98 5.17 2.39
CA VAL A 21 -9.62 3.92 1.93
C VAL A 21 -10.46 4.18 0.69
N LYS A 22 -11.23 5.27 0.66
CA LYS A 22 -12.05 5.65 -0.50
C LYS A 22 -11.20 5.91 -1.75
N THR A 23 -10.09 6.64 -1.62
CA THR A 23 -9.18 6.89 -2.76
C THR A 23 -8.45 5.63 -3.17
N SER A 24 -7.95 4.84 -2.21
CA SER A 24 -7.31 3.55 -2.48
C SER A 24 -8.25 2.62 -3.25
N LYS A 25 -9.54 2.59 -2.89
CA LYS A 25 -10.56 1.84 -3.62
C LYS A 25 -10.68 2.29 -5.07
N ARG A 26 -10.68 3.61 -5.35
CA ARG A 26 -10.72 4.13 -6.72
C ARG A 26 -9.53 3.65 -7.54
N MET A 27 -8.34 3.61 -6.94
CA MET A 27 -7.14 3.11 -7.60
C MET A 27 -7.23 1.61 -7.87
N VAL A 28 -7.74 0.83 -6.92
CA VAL A 28 -8.01 -0.62 -7.11
C VAL A 28 -9.02 -0.85 -8.22
N ASP A 29 -10.13 -0.11 -8.23
CA ASP A 29 -11.18 -0.24 -9.25
C ASP A 29 -10.62 0.15 -10.64
N ALA A 30 -9.82 1.21 -10.74
CA ALA A 30 -9.15 1.61 -11.97
C ALA A 30 -8.15 0.55 -12.46
N ALA A 31 -7.36 -0.03 -11.56
CA ALA A 31 -6.43 -1.10 -11.90
C ALA A 31 -7.14 -2.33 -12.47
N LYS A 32 -8.27 -2.73 -11.87
CA LYS A 32 -9.10 -3.83 -12.37
C LYS A 32 -9.68 -3.52 -13.76
N ILE A 33 -10.14 -2.29 -14.00
CA ILE A 33 -10.68 -1.88 -15.30
C ILE A 33 -9.61 -1.92 -16.40
N LEU A 34 -8.37 -1.59 -16.04
CA LEU A 34 -7.24 -1.50 -16.97
C LEU A 34 -6.43 -2.80 -17.07
N ASP A 35 -6.91 -3.89 -16.46
CA ASP A 35 -6.21 -5.18 -16.37
C ASP A 35 -4.76 -5.07 -15.84
N ILE A 36 -4.57 -4.15 -14.90
CA ILE A 36 -3.29 -3.93 -14.28
C ILE A 36 -3.12 -4.89 -13.09
N PRO A 37 -2.00 -5.63 -13.00
CA PRO A 37 -1.68 -6.45 -11.83
C PRO A 37 -1.74 -5.66 -10.52
N ILE A 38 -2.33 -6.28 -9.49
CA ILE A 38 -2.47 -5.71 -8.14
C ILE A 38 -1.80 -6.65 -7.13
N PHE A 39 -0.93 -6.09 -6.29
CA PHE A 39 -0.30 -6.81 -5.19
C PHE A 39 -0.67 -6.21 -3.84
N VAL A 40 -0.93 -7.08 -2.86
CA VAL A 40 -1.39 -6.68 -1.52
C VAL A 40 -0.47 -7.31 -0.48
N THR A 41 0.10 -6.51 0.41
CA THR A 41 0.84 -7.04 1.58
C THR A 41 0.16 -6.69 2.88
N GLU A 42 0.24 -7.57 3.87
CA GLU A 42 -0.28 -7.35 5.22
C GLU A 42 0.87 -7.36 6.23
N GLN A 43 1.06 -6.26 6.95
CA GLN A 43 2.05 -6.18 8.02
C GLN A 43 1.50 -6.90 9.26
N TYR A 44 2.11 -8.00 9.67
CA TYR A 44 1.76 -8.76 10.88
C TYR A 44 0.23 -8.84 11.15
N PRO A 45 -0.56 -9.46 10.25
CA PRO A 45 -2.02 -9.39 10.32
C PRO A 45 -2.61 -9.96 11.60
N LYS A 46 -1.92 -10.92 12.24
CA LYS A 46 -2.28 -11.45 13.57
C LYS A 46 -2.41 -10.35 14.64
N GLY A 47 -1.58 -9.30 14.58
CA GLY A 47 -1.60 -8.19 15.53
C GLY A 47 -2.23 -6.91 14.99
N LEU A 48 -2.15 -6.66 13.68
CA LEU A 48 -2.59 -5.40 13.07
C LEU A 48 -3.94 -5.48 12.35
N GLY A 49 -4.43 -6.69 12.11
CA GLY A 49 -5.62 -6.95 11.29
C GLY A 49 -5.26 -7.22 9.83
N HIS A 50 -6.22 -7.83 9.12
CA HIS A 50 -6.17 -8.07 7.67
C HIS A 50 -6.71 -6.87 6.91
N THR A 51 -6.36 -6.69 5.63
CA THR A 51 -6.83 -5.65 4.69
C THR A 51 -8.32 -5.31 4.79
N VAL A 52 -8.67 -4.02 4.67
CA VAL A 52 -10.07 -3.56 4.81
C VAL A 52 -10.94 -4.16 3.71
N PRO A 53 -12.11 -4.75 4.04
CA PRO A 53 -13.01 -5.35 3.04
C PRO A 53 -13.46 -4.35 1.97
N ASP A 54 -13.56 -3.07 2.31
CA ASP A 54 -13.98 -1.97 1.45
C ASP A 54 -13.15 -1.84 0.16
N LEU A 55 -11.89 -2.29 0.17
CA LEU A 55 -11.05 -2.27 -1.04
C LEU A 55 -11.50 -3.30 -2.10
N GLY A 56 -12.36 -4.27 -1.74
CA GLY A 56 -12.84 -5.28 -2.69
C GLY A 56 -11.71 -6.20 -3.19
N LEU A 57 -10.71 -6.46 -2.36
CA LEU A 57 -9.52 -7.27 -2.67
C LEU A 57 -9.62 -8.70 -2.14
N ALA A 58 -10.83 -9.20 -1.86
CA ALA A 58 -11.05 -10.51 -1.23
C ALA A 58 -10.37 -11.66 -2.00
N ASP A 59 -10.37 -11.60 -3.33
CA ASP A 59 -9.85 -12.67 -4.20
C ASP A 59 -8.36 -12.50 -4.58
N ILE A 60 -7.74 -11.39 -4.20
CA ILE A 60 -6.33 -11.12 -4.50
C ILE A 60 -5.43 -11.77 -3.45
N LYS A 61 -4.30 -12.37 -3.85
CA LYS A 61 -3.33 -12.96 -2.90
C LYS A 61 -2.78 -11.89 -1.95
N LYS A 62 -2.73 -12.20 -0.64
CA LYS A 62 -2.12 -11.36 0.39
C LYS A 62 -0.75 -11.93 0.76
N TYR A 63 0.26 -11.07 0.74
CA TYR A 63 1.62 -11.38 1.14
C TYR A 63 1.83 -10.88 2.57
N GLU A 64 1.79 -11.78 3.53
CA GLU A 64 2.07 -11.44 4.93
C GLU A 64 3.55 -11.12 5.11
N LYS A 65 3.86 -10.08 5.89
CA LYS A 65 5.23 -9.65 6.14
C LYS A 65 5.42 -9.06 7.54
N THR A 66 6.66 -9.10 8.00
CA THR A 66 7.14 -8.34 9.17
C THR A 66 8.13 -7.24 8.80
N ARG A 67 8.72 -7.31 7.60
CA ARG A 67 9.53 -6.23 7.02
C ARG A 67 8.65 -5.06 6.59
N PHE A 68 9.15 -3.83 6.73
CA PHE A 68 8.39 -2.65 6.31
C PHE A 68 8.20 -2.59 4.79
N SER A 69 9.27 -2.75 4.01
CA SER A 69 9.18 -2.79 2.55
C SER A 69 8.32 -3.95 2.02
N MET A 70 7.59 -3.71 0.92
CA MET A 70 6.89 -4.73 0.14
C MET A 70 7.83 -5.65 -0.64
N CYS A 71 9.10 -5.29 -0.81
CA CYS A 71 10.08 -6.06 -1.58
C CYS A 71 10.50 -7.33 -0.82
N VAL A 72 9.54 -8.23 -0.60
CA VAL A 72 9.71 -9.55 0.01
C VAL A 72 10.00 -10.59 -1.07
N PRO A 73 10.77 -11.67 -0.76
CA PRO A 73 11.22 -12.64 -1.75
C PRO A 73 10.10 -13.21 -2.65
N ASP A 74 8.92 -13.46 -2.09
CA ASP A 74 7.78 -14.06 -2.80
C ASP A 74 7.07 -13.08 -3.76
N LEU A 75 7.32 -11.77 -3.60
CA LEU A 75 6.67 -10.72 -4.38
C LEU A 75 7.62 -10.01 -5.35
N VAL A 76 8.92 -9.94 -5.02
CA VAL A 76 9.93 -9.27 -5.85
C VAL A 76 9.95 -9.77 -7.31
N PRO A 77 9.84 -11.08 -7.61
CA PRO A 77 9.80 -11.55 -9.00
C PRO A 77 8.67 -10.90 -9.80
N ALA A 78 7.46 -10.83 -9.22
CA ALA A 78 6.30 -10.26 -9.90
C ALA A 78 6.37 -8.73 -10.02
N ILE A 79 7.03 -8.05 -9.08
CA ILE A 79 7.32 -6.61 -9.18
C ILE A 79 8.33 -6.32 -10.29
N ASN A 80 9.31 -7.21 -10.48
CA ASN A 80 10.37 -6.99 -11.46
C ASN A 80 9.87 -6.95 -12.90
N ASP A 81 8.73 -7.58 -13.19
CA ASP A 81 8.09 -7.61 -14.52
C ASP A 81 7.50 -6.27 -14.96
N SER A 82 7.63 -5.20 -14.16
CA SER A 82 7.10 -3.89 -14.52
C SER A 82 7.99 -2.74 -14.11
N ASN A 83 8.04 -1.72 -14.96
CA ASN A 83 8.89 -0.56 -14.77
C ASN A 83 8.21 0.53 -13.94
N ASN A 84 6.89 0.64 -14.03
CA ASN A 84 6.11 1.68 -13.38
C ASN A 84 5.25 1.06 -12.26
N ILE A 85 5.40 1.59 -11.06
CA ILE A 85 4.72 1.11 -9.86
C ILE A 85 3.88 2.26 -9.30
N ILE A 86 2.55 2.19 -9.44
CA ILE A 86 1.68 3.08 -8.67
C ILE A 86 1.58 2.58 -7.25
N LEU A 87 1.25 3.47 -6.34
CA LEU A 87 1.43 3.21 -4.95
C LEU A 87 0.28 3.92 -4.09
N VAL A 88 -0.54 3.16 -3.31
CA VAL A 88 -1.53 3.58 -2.25
C VAL A 88 -1.50 2.79 -0.89
N GLY A 89 -1.93 3.32 0.27
CA GLY A 89 -1.82 2.62 1.57
C GLY A 89 -1.06 3.34 2.71
N ILE A 90 -0.65 2.57 3.73
CA ILE A 90 -0.09 3.07 5.01
C ILE A 90 1.03 2.15 5.54
N GLU A 91 1.94 2.61 6.40
CA GLU A 91 2.15 3.99 6.86
C GLU A 91 3.22 4.71 6.04
N ALA A 92 3.01 6.01 5.80
CA ALA A 92 3.79 6.82 4.87
C ALA A 92 5.31 6.82 5.14
N HIS A 93 5.72 7.15 6.36
CA HIS A 93 7.12 7.16 6.78
C HIS A 93 7.77 5.77 6.95
N ALA A 94 6.98 4.69 6.93
CA ALA A 94 7.46 3.35 7.27
C ALA A 94 7.39 2.41 6.06
N CYS A 95 6.33 1.58 5.98
CA CYS A 95 6.19 0.57 4.92
C CYS A 95 6.29 1.18 3.52
N VAL A 96 5.74 2.37 3.38
CA VAL A 96 5.64 3.13 2.15
C VAL A 96 7.01 3.65 1.72
N LEU A 97 7.69 4.39 2.59
CA LEU A 97 9.01 4.96 2.34
C LEU A 97 10.03 3.87 2.02
N GLN A 98 10.07 2.82 2.85
CA GLN A 98 10.98 1.70 2.66
C GLN A 98 10.70 0.94 1.36
N THR A 99 9.43 0.79 0.97
CA THR A 99 9.07 0.17 -0.32
C THR A 99 9.55 1.04 -1.48
N THR A 100 9.32 2.36 -1.42
CA THR A 100 9.77 3.29 -2.44
C THR A 100 11.27 3.25 -2.63
N LEU A 101 12.04 3.33 -1.54
CA LEU A 101 13.50 3.31 -1.62
C LEU A 101 14.01 2.02 -2.27
N ASP A 102 13.50 0.85 -1.83
CA ASP A 102 13.86 -0.44 -2.42
C ASP A 102 13.48 -0.55 -3.91
N LEU A 103 12.36 0.04 -4.33
CA LEU A 103 11.92 0.05 -5.73
C LEU A 103 12.77 1.00 -6.59
N LEU A 104 13.11 2.17 -6.07
CA LEU A 104 13.99 3.13 -6.74
C LEU A 104 15.41 2.54 -6.91
N GLU A 105 15.94 1.86 -5.89
CA GLU A 105 17.22 1.14 -5.98
C GLU A 105 17.19 0.03 -7.05
N LYS A 106 16.01 -0.54 -7.32
CA LYS A 106 15.77 -1.53 -8.40
C LYS A 106 15.52 -0.88 -9.77
N GLY A 107 15.67 0.44 -9.89
CA GLY A 107 15.48 1.19 -11.14
C GLY A 107 14.02 1.28 -11.58
N LYS A 108 13.06 1.17 -10.64
CA LYS A 108 11.63 1.31 -10.95
C LYS A 108 11.19 2.78 -10.87
N ASN A 109 10.22 3.15 -11.70
CA ASN A 109 9.51 4.41 -11.60
C ASN A 109 8.38 4.27 -10.58
N VAL A 110 8.43 5.06 -9.51
CA VAL A 110 7.49 4.94 -8.39
C VAL A 110 6.53 6.14 -8.36
N HIS A 111 5.23 5.88 -8.50
CA HIS A 111 4.16 6.89 -8.66
C HIS A 111 3.16 6.84 -7.53
N VAL A 112 2.98 7.97 -6.88
CA VAL A 112 2.52 7.95 -5.50
C VAL A 112 1.28 8.79 -5.33
N VAL A 113 0.24 8.14 -4.83
CA VAL A 113 -1.10 8.68 -4.81
C VAL A 113 -1.32 9.32 -3.44
N VAL A 114 -0.77 10.53 -3.25
CA VAL A 114 -0.68 11.25 -1.95
C VAL A 114 -2.00 11.36 -1.17
N ASP A 115 -3.13 11.33 -1.86
CA ASP A 115 -4.50 11.33 -1.33
C ASP A 115 -5.04 9.94 -0.97
N ALA A 116 -4.24 8.89 -1.21
CA ALA A 116 -4.40 7.51 -0.77
C ALA A 116 -3.24 7.07 0.15
N VAL A 117 -2.50 8.02 0.72
CA VAL A 117 -1.38 7.81 1.65
C VAL A 117 -1.66 8.49 2.99
N SER A 118 -1.33 7.84 4.10
CA SER A 118 -1.28 8.55 5.38
C SER A 118 -0.38 7.89 6.43
N SER A 119 -0.22 8.60 7.55
CA SER A 119 0.48 8.19 8.77
C SER A 119 -0.38 8.53 9.98
N ARG A 120 0.11 8.15 11.17
CA ARG A 120 -0.53 8.49 12.45
C ARG A 120 -0.44 9.97 12.80
N THR A 121 0.63 10.63 12.40
CA THR A 121 0.81 12.07 12.56
C THR A 121 0.96 12.75 11.20
N LEU A 122 0.67 14.05 11.15
CA LEU A 122 0.86 14.83 9.93
C LEU A 122 2.34 15.01 9.59
N PRO A 123 3.26 15.29 10.54
CA PRO A 123 4.69 15.31 10.25
C PRO A 123 5.19 14.02 9.59
N ASP A 124 4.83 12.86 10.13
CA ASP A 124 5.21 11.56 9.56
C ASP A 124 4.52 11.26 8.20
N ARG A 125 3.46 12.01 7.85
CA ARG A 125 2.87 11.94 6.51
C ARG A 125 3.63 12.84 5.53
N LEU A 126 4.09 13.99 6.00
CA LEU A 126 4.81 15.00 5.21
C LEU A 126 6.28 14.66 4.98
N GLU A 127 6.85 13.65 5.66
CA GLU A 127 8.22 13.17 5.39
C GLU A 127 8.44 12.81 3.91
N LEU A 128 7.35 12.42 3.24
CA LEU A 128 7.30 12.17 1.80
C LEU A 128 7.48 13.44 0.94
N ASP A 129 7.11 14.62 1.45
CA ASP A 129 7.25 15.89 0.74
C ASP A 129 8.69 16.41 0.72
N PHE A 130 9.62 15.79 1.48
CA PHE A 130 11.04 16.19 1.54
C PHE A 130 11.93 15.59 0.44
N GLY A 131 11.35 15.09 -0.66
CA GLY A 131 12.10 14.81 -1.90
C GLY A 131 12.11 13.35 -2.38
N THR A 132 11.17 12.51 -1.96
CA THR A 132 11.01 11.15 -2.50
C THR A 132 9.53 10.83 -2.74
N SER A 133 9.18 10.20 -3.86
CA SER A 133 7.80 9.87 -4.28
C SER A 133 7.31 8.54 -3.65
N VAL A 134 6.19 8.46 -2.89
CA VAL A 134 5.89 7.31 -1.94
C VAL A 134 4.51 6.53 -1.83
N VAL A 135 4.39 5.15 -1.82
CA VAL A 135 3.34 4.24 -1.11
C VAL A 135 2.82 2.89 -1.73
N LEU A 136 3.01 1.66 -1.26
CA LEU A 136 2.04 0.49 -1.25
C LEU A 136 0.72 0.07 -2.06
N SER A 137 0.47 0.27 -3.35
CA SER A 137 -0.30 -0.74 -4.14
C SER A 137 0.15 -0.73 -5.59
N ALA A 138 1.09 -1.60 -5.90
CA ALA A 138 1.66 -1.74 -7.24
C ALA A 138 0.54 -2.02 -8.24
N ILE A 139 0.10 -0.97 -8.92
CA ILE A 139 -0.65 -1.04 -10.18
C ILE A 139 0.45 -1.01 -11.23
N LEU A 140 0.78 -2.20 -11.74
CA LEU A 140 1.75 -2.40 -12.80
C LEU A 140 1.20 -1.94 -14.16
N LEU A 141 1.51 -0.71 -14.58
CA LEU A 141 1.14 -0.26 -15.92
C LEU A 141 1.94 -1.06 -16.97
N PRO A 142 1.29 -1.74 -17.93
CA PRO A 142 1.98 -2.43 -19.01
C PRO A 142 2.38 -1.42 -20.10
N PHE A 143 3.44 -0.65 -19.84
CA PHE A 143 4.25 0.02 -20.87
C PHE A 143 5.71 0.05 -20.43
#